data_AF-A0A9P0KPL3-F1
#
_entry.id   AF-A0A9P0KPL3-F1
#
_cell.length_a   1.000
_cell.length_b   1.000
_cell.length_c   1.000
_cell.angle_alpha   90.00
_cell.angle_beta   90.00
_cell.angle_gamma   90.00
#
_symmetry.space_group_name_H-M   'P 1'
#
loop_
_entity.id
_entity.type
_entity.pdbx_description
1 polymer ?
#
loop_
_entity_poly.entity_id
_entity_poly.type
_entity_poly.pdbx_seq_one_letter_code
_entity_poly.pdbx_strand_id
1 'polypeptide(L)'
;MFGTRSTITRFLPVVCRSFTSLNTSVVVSTHRINQKTCVPNPNLPQIDVYRYYSSKKNAKAKHKPTVKIDERLMGQVVDVENIKKNMEKAVENLQKDFVAHLSLRSTTGSVEQLPIHLDGKEHTLQELAQIVRKNPKTLVINMSTFPQAIPAALKAIEKSGMNLNVQQDGTTLFVPIPKVTKEYRESLAKAAKQLFVKCKDAIRDVQIKQVKQIKKKEGVSEDLVRTVENQIIALADTYIEKAETILKTKQNELLGKDE
;
A
#
# COMPACT_ATOMS: atom_id res chain seq x y z
N MET A 1 30.57 28.27 -75.19
CA MET A 1 29.48 29.26 -75.04
C MET A 1 29.39 29.66 -73.58
N PHE A 2 29.57 30.97 -73.31
CA PHE A 2 29.18 31.82 -72.15
C PHE A 2 28.92 31.14 -70.79
N GLY A 3 29.66 31.43 -69.70
CA GLY A 3 29.68 32.70 -68.93
C GLY A 3 28.51 32.69 -67.90
N THR A 4 28.58 33.04 -66.61
CA THR A 4 29.47 33.91 -65.81
C THR A 4 29.26 33.73 -64.28
N ARG A 5 30.35 34.03 -63.55
CA ARG A 5 30.61 34.35 -62.11
C ARG A 5 29.52 34.98 -61.22
N SER A 6 29.65 34.77 -59.89
CA SER A 6 29.85 35.79 -58.81
C SER A 6 29.41 35.22 -57.43
N THR A 7 30.28 34.90 -56.45
CA THR A 7 30.87 35.73 -55.36
C THR A 7 29.81 36.42 -54.44
N ILE A 8 29.89 36.57 -53.10
CA ILE A 8 30.99 36.66 -52.12
C ILE A 8 30.41 36.82 -50.66
N THR A 9 31.25 36.57 -49.63
CA THR A 9 31.24 37.05 -48.19
C THR A 9 30.22 36.52 -47.16
N ARG A 10 30.64 35.80 -46.08
CA ARG A 10 31.23 36.23 -44.77
C ARG A 10 30.31 37.20 -44.01
N PHE A 11 29.85 36.90 -42.78
CA PHE A 11 30.45 37.35 -41.52
C PHE A 11 29.84 36.60 -40.29
N LEU A 12 30.66 35.86 -39.54
CA LEU A 12 30.69 35.94 -38.06
C LEU A 12 31.72 37.04 -37.73
N PRO A 13 31.77 37.72 -36.56
CA PRO A 13 31.80 37.06 -35.23
C PRO A 13 31.26 37.92 -34.03
N VAL A 14 31.50 37.38 -32.82
CA VAL A 14 31.91 38.08 -31.57
C VAL A 14 30.97 37.94 -30.36
N VAL A 15 31.64 37.52 -29.29
CA VAL A 15 31.29 37.23 -27.90
C VAL A 15 31.27 38.51 -27.05
N CYS A 16 30.37 38.60 -26.06
CA CYS A 16 30.61 39.24 -24.74
C CYS A 16 29.49 38.76 -23.77
N ARG A 17 29.76 37.97 -22.72
CA ARG A 17 30.02 38.39 -21.30
C ARG A 17 29.06 39.52 -20.85
N SER A 18 28.31 39.49 -19.74
CA SER A 18 28.52 38.93 -18.39
C SER A 18 27.21 39.04 -17.57
N PHE A 19 27.10 38.26 -16.48
CA PHE A 19 26.57 38.60 -15.13
C PHE A 19 25.47 39.70 -15.02
N THR A 20 24.32 39.50 -14.39
CA THR A 20 24.14 39.24 -12.94
C THR A 20 22.72 38.73 -12.62
N SER A 21 22.64 37.90 -11.58
CA SER A 21 21.45 37.58 -10.80
C SER A 21 20.72 38.81 -10.27
N LEU A 22 19.39 38.76 -10.20
CA LEU A 22 18.61 39.39 -9.12
C LEU A 22 17.30 38.61 -8.97
N ASN A 23 17.19 37.91 -7.83
CA ASN A 23 15.91 37.49 -7.26
C ASN A 23 15.10 38.75 -6.94
N THR A 24 13.85 38.81 -7.35
CA THR A 24 12.87 39.60 -6.61
C THR A 24 11.47 38.97 -6.75
N SER A 25 10.90 38.73 -5.57
CA SER A 25 9.58 38.19 -5.28
C SER A 25 8.45 38.92 -6.00
N VAL A 26 7.65 38.21 -6.79
CA VAL A 26 6.34 38.73 -7.23
C VAL A 26 5.34 38.50 -6.11
N VAL A 27 5.02 39.59 -5.41
CA VAL A 27 3.91 39.69 -4.46
C VAL A 27 2.61 39.54 -5.24
N VAL A 28 1.83 38.51 -4.93
CA VAL A 28 0.48 38.31 -5.46
C VAL A 28 -0.44 39.31 -4.77
N SER A 29 -0.64 40.48 -5.39
CA SER A 29 -1.70 41.40 -4.99
C SER A 29 -2.99 41.00 -5.69
N THR A 30 -3.91 40.42 -4.93
CA THR A 30 -5.27 40.09 -5.36
C THR A 30 -6.11 41.36 -5.43
N HIS A 31 -6.13 42.03 -6.59
CA HIS A 31 -7.20 42.98 -6.88
C HIS A 31 -8.36 42.26 -7.57
N ARG A 32 -9.45 42.12 -6.81
CA ARG A 32 -10.81 41.81 -7.30
C ARG A 32 -11.22 42.96 -8.23
N ILE A 33 -11.04 42.78 -9.53
CA ILE A 33 -11.59 43.69 -10.53
C ILE A 33 -12.96 43.16 -10.97
N ASN A 34 -13.92 44.06 -10.83
CA ASN A 34 -15.34 43.97 -11.11
C ASN A 34 -15.63 43.33 -12.48
N GLN A 35 -16.47 42.29 -12.50
CA GLN A 35 -16.85 41.57 -13.72
C GLN A 35 -17.72 42.47 -14.62
N LYS A 36 -17.08 43.27 -15.48
CA LYS A 36 -17.73 43.75 -16.70
C LYS A 36 -17.82 42.56 -17.65
N THR A 37 -19.05 42.18 -17.99
CA THR A 37 -19.37 41.16 -19.00
C THR A 37 -18.79 41.57 -20.35
N CYS A 38 -17.59 41.12 -20.66
CA CYS A 38 -17.05 41.15 -22.01
C CYS A 38 -17.78 40.09 -22.83
N VAL A 39 -18.73 40.51 -23.65
CA VAL A 39 -19.33 39.65 -24.67
C VAL A 39 -18.25 39.33 -25.71
N PRO A 40 -17.96 38.06 -26.00
CA PRO A 40 -16.93 37.71 -26.96
C PRO A 40 -17.33 38.19 -28.36
N ASN A 41 -16.44 38.94 -29.02
CA ASN A 41 -16.64 39.41 -30.39
C ASN A 41 -16.77 38.20 -31.35
N PRO A 42 -17.87 38.09 -32.12
CA PRO A 42 -18.15 36.92 -32.96
C PRO A 42 -17.22 36.78 -34.18
N ASN A 43 -16.40 37.80 -34.49
CA ASN A 43 -15.49 37.80 -35.63
C ASN A 43 -14.03 37.47 -35.27
N LEU A 44 -13.76 36.99 -34.06
CA LEU A 44 -12.45 36.43 -33.71
C LEU A 44 -12.42 34.94 -34.10
N PRO A 45 -11.46 34.49 -34.93
CA PRO A 45 -11.33 33.07 -35.22
C PRO A 45 -11.04 32.32 -33.92
N GLN A 46 -11.87 31.32 -33.60
CA GLN A 46 -11.63 30.42 -32.47
C GLN A 46 -10.33 29.66 -32.75
N ILE A 47 -9.26 30.01 -32.03
CA ILE A 47 -8.03 29.24 -32.05
C ILE A 47 -8.23 28.05 -31.12
N ASP A 48 -8.59 26.90 -31.69
CA ASP A 48 -8.65 25.64 -30.95
C ASP A 48 -7.25 25.26 -30.47
N VAL A 49 -6.96 25.51 -29.20
CA VAL A 49 -5.70 25.08 -28.57
C VAL A 49 -5.77 23.58 -28.31
N TYR A 50 -5.43 22.78 -29.33
CA TYR A 50 -5.22 21.35 -29.16
C TYR A 50 -4.00 21.11 -28.24
N ARG A 51 -4.23 20.63 -27.00
CA ARG A 51 -3.17 20.05 -26.18
C ARG A 51 -2.73 18.74 -26.83
N TYR A 52 -1.63 18.79 -27.59
CA TYR A 52 -0.95 17.58 -28.06
C TYR A 52 -0.34 16.85 -26.87
N TYR A 53 -1.07 15.87 -26.31
CA TYR A 53 -0.46 14.88 -25.43
C TYR A 53 0.44 13.99 -26.29
N SER A 54 1.76 14.05 -26.07
CA SER A 54 2.68 13.07 -26.63
C SER A 54 2.27 11.69 -26.12
N SER A 55 1.70 10.87 -26.99
CA SER A 55 1.53 9.44 -26.70
C SER A 55 2.94 8.84 -26.63
N LYS A 56 3.36 8.48 -25.41
CA LYS A 56 4.58 7.68 -25.24
C LYS A 56 4.33 6.35 -25.97
N LYS A 57 4.87 6.22 -27.19
CA LYS A 57 5.09 4.93 -27.84
C LYS A 57 5.65 3.99 -26.77
N ASN A 58 5.03 2.81 -26.64
CA ASN A 58 5.39 1.76 -25.68
C ASN A 58 6.93 1.66 -25.55
N ALA A 59 7.47 2.34 -24.55
CA ALA A 59 8.87 2.27 -24.26
C ALA A 59 9.08 0.85 -23.76
N LYS A 60 9.72 0.02 -24.59
CA LYS A 60 10.16 -1.33 -24.21
C LYS A 60 10.70 -1.24 -22.79
N ALA A 61 10.07 -1.98 -21.87
CA ALA A 61 10.42 -1.92 -20.45
C ALA A 61 11.94 -2.08 -20.33
N LYS A 62 12.63 -1.01 -19.94
CA LYS A 62 14.08 -1.06 -19.74
C LYS A 62 14.30 -2.11 -18.66
N HIS A 63 15.01 -3.19 -19.01
CA HIS A 63 15.42 -4.20 -18.05
C HIS A 63 16.26 -3.51 -16.98
N LYS A 64 15.73 -3.42 -15.76
CA LYS A 64 16.48 -2.87 -14.61
C LYS A 64 17.70 -3.78 -14.44
N PRO A 65 18.93 -3.24 -14.43
CA PRO A 65 20.11 -4.08 -14.23
C PRO A 65 19.97 -4.83 -12.91
N THR A 66 20.02 -6.16 -12.97
CA THR A 66 19.98 -7.04 -11.81
C THR A 66 21.30 -6.90 -11.06
N VAL A 67 21.29 -6.09 -10.00
CA VAL A 67 22.44 -5.95 -9.11
C VAL A 67 22.56 -7.24 -8.30
N LYS A 68 23.67 -7.97 -8.49
CA LYS A 68 24.00 -9.10 -7.62
C LYS A 68 24.33 -8.57 -6.23
N ILE A 69 23.71 -9.13 -5.20
CA ILE A 69 23.87 -8.67 -3.82
C ILE A 69 25.11 -9.34 -3.24
N ASP A 70 26.19 -8.58 -3.06
CA ASP A 70 27.42 -9.07 -2.42
C ASP A 70 27.46 -8.65 -0.95
N GLU A 71 27.12 -9.58 -0.05
CA GLU A 71 27.06 -9.30 1.39
C GLU A 71 28.40 -8.89 1.99
N ARG A 72 29.50 -9.41 1.43
CA ARG A 72 30.88 -9.11 1.86
C ARG A 72 31.25 -7.64 1.69
N LEU A 73 30.79 -7.02 0.59
CA LEU A 73 31.09 -5.62 0.31
C LEU A 73 30.28 -4.69 1.22
N MET A 74 29.01 -5.00 1.47
CA MET A 74 28.19 -4.22 2.40
C MET A 74 28.69 -4.33 3.85
N GLY A 75 29.14 -5.51 4.28
CA GLY A 75 29.61 -5.74 5.64
C GLY A 75 30.82 -4.89 6.06
N GLN A 76 31.56 -4.33 5.10
CA GLN A 76 32.67 -3.42 5.39
C GLN A 76 32.19 -2.03 5.86
N VAL A 77 30.98 -1.63 5.47
CA VAL A 77 30.46 -0.27 5.69
C VAL A 77 29.24 -0.27 6.63
N VAL A 78 28.40 -1.31 6.60
CA VAL A 78 27.13 -1.36 7.34
C VAL A 78 26.81 -2.76 7.87
N ASP A 79 26.11 -2.81 9.00
CA ASP A 79 25.59 -4.04 9.59
C ASP A 79 24.41 -4.61 8.77
N VAL A 80 24.73 -5.48 7.81
CA VAL A 80 23.76 -6.11 6.90
C VAL A 80 22.67 -6.88 7.66
N GLU A 81 23.03 -7.56 8.74
CA GLU A 81 22.09 -8.36 9.55
C GLU A 81 20.98 -7.50 10.17
N ASN A 82 21.33 -6.32 10.68
CA ASN A 82 20.35 -5.41 11.27
C ASN A 82 19.38 -4.87 10.22
N ILE A 83 19.87 -4.57 9.01
CA ILE A 83 19.01 -4.16 7.89
C ILE A 83 18.04 -5.28 7.51
N LYS A 84 18.55 -6.51 7.33
CA LYS A 84 17.72 -7.68 7.01
C LYS A 84 16.65 -7.92 8.07
N LYS A 85 17.01 -7.95 9.35
CA LYS A 85 16.06 -8.11 10.46
C LYS A 85 14.96 -7.04 10.47
N ASN A 86 15.30 -5.79 10.18
CA ASN A 86 14.30 -4.71 10.13
C ASN A 86 13.36 -4.84 8.93
N MET A 87 13.87 -5.26 7.76
CA MET A 87 13.05 -5.52 6.58
C MET A 87 12.16 -6.76 6.78
N GLU A 88 12.68 -7.83 7.38
CA GLU A 88 11.91 -9.02 7.73
C GLU A 88 10.78 -8.71 8.71
N LYS A 89 11.05 -7.93 9.76
CA LYS A 89 10.01 -7.46 10.69
C LYS A 89 8.87 -6.71 9.99
N ALA A 90 9.17 -5.90 8.97
CA ALA A 90 8.13 -5.22 8.20
C ALA A 90 7.23 -6.23 7.45
N VAL A 91 7.82 -7.27 6.87
CA VAL A 91 7.08 -8.35 6.20
C VAL A 91 6.28 -9.19 7.20
N GLU A 92 6.84 -9.52 8.36
CA GLU A 92 6.14 -10.24 9.43
C GLU A 92 4.93 -9.45 9.96
N ASN A 93 5.07 -8.14 10.14
CA ASN A 93 3.98 -7.27 10.54
C ASN A 93 2.85 -7.28 9.49
N LEU A 94 3.19 -7.24 8.20
CA LEU A 94 2.20 -7.37 7.13
C LEU A 94 1.45 -8.70 7.19
N GLN A 95 2.15 -9.82 7.48
CA GLN A 95 1.49 -11.11 7.65
C GLN A 95 0.54 -11.13 8.85
N LYS A 96 0.95 -10.54 9.99
CA LYS A 96 0.10 -10.40 11.18
C LYS A 96 -1.15 -9.55 10.88
N ASP A 97 -0.97 -8.42 10.21
CA ASP A 97 -2.07 -7.53 9.82
C ASP A 97 -3.06 -8.24 8.88
N PHE A 98 -2.56 -9.08 7.96
CA PHE A 98 -3.42 -9.89 7.10
C PHE A 98 -4.24 -10.91 7.88
N VAL A 99 -3.65 -11.59 8.86
CA VAL A 99 -4.37 -12.55 9.71
C VAL A 99 -5.44 -11.84 10.55
N ALA A 100 -5.10 -10.68 11.12
CA ALA A 100 -6.01 -9.92 11.99
C ALA A 100 -7.19 -9.29 11.25
N HIS A 101 -6.95 -8.72 10.06
CA HIS A 101 -7.94 -7.88 9.38
C HIS A 101 -8.59 -8.50 8.15
N LEU A 102 -7.97 -9.50 7.50
CA LEU A 102 -8.40 -9.99 6.18
C LEU A 102 -8.98 -11.40 6.21
N SER A 103 -9.59 -11.81 7.33
CA SER A 103 -10.21 -13.14 7.43
C SER A 103 -11.63 -13.14 6.85
N LEU A 104 -11.86 -13.97 5.83
CA LEU A 104 -13.22 -14.30 5.35
C LEU A 104 -14.02 -15.13 6.37
N ARG A 105 -13.32 -15.77 7.31
CA ARG A 105 -13.89 -16.65 8.35
C ARG A 105 -14.17 -15.91 9.67
N SER A 106 -13.94 -14.59 9.69
CA SER A 106 -14.06 -13.73 10.87
C SER A 106 -15.40 -13.93 11.59
N THR A 107 -16.51 -14.10 10.90
CA THR A 107 -17.81 -14.33 11.58
C THR A 107 -17.86 -15.58 12.44
N THR A 108 -17.13 -16.66 12.12
CA THR A 108 -17.08 -17.87 12.97
C THR A 108 -16.01 -17.74 14.06
N GLY A 109 -14.79 -17.31 13.69
CA GLY A 109 -13.70 -17.16 14.66
C GLY A 109 -13.95 -16.08 15.71
N SER A 110 -14.59 -14.97 15.32
CA SER A 110 -14.97 -13.90 16.25
C SER A 110 -16.08 -14.32 17.21
N VAL A 111 -16.96 -15.25 16.82
CA VAL A 111 -17.96 -15.83 17.72
C VAL A 111 -17.29 -16.80 18.71
N GLU A 112 -16.32 -17.59 18.27
CA GLU A 112 -15.54 -18.50 19.14
C GLU A 112 -14.77 -17.73 20.24
N GLN A 113 -14.15 -16.60 19.89
CA GLN A 113 -13.33 -15.78 20.80
C GLN A 113 -14.13 -14.76 21.62
N LEU A 114 -15.46 -14.79 21.55
CA LEU A 114 -16.30 -13.82 22.23
C LEU A 114 -16.20 -13.99 23.76
N PRO A 115 -15.84 -12.93 24.51
CA PRO A 115 -15.80 -13.00 25.97
C PRO A 115 -17.22 -12.98 26.55
N ILE A 116 -17.45 -13.88 27.49
CA ILE A 116 -18.71 -14.09 28.19
C ILE A 116 -18.42 -14.04 29.68
N HIS A 117 -19.13 -13.16 30.39
CA HIS A 117 -19.06 -13.10 31.84
C HIS A 117 -20.08 -14.06 32.44
N LEU A 118 -19.58 -15.04 33.19
CA LEU A 118 -20.38 -16.00 33.94
C LEU A 118 -19.84 -16.04 35.38
N ASP A 119 -20.71 -15.88 36.37
CA ASP A 119 -20.38 -15.99 37.79
C ASP A 119 -19.17 -15.14 38.24
N GLY A 120 -19.04 -13.94 37.68
CA GLY A 120 -17.96 -12.99 38.00
C GLY A 120 -16.61 -13.29 37.35
N LYS A 121 -16.52 -14.31 36.49
CA LYS A 121 -15.33 -14.64 35.68
C LYS A 121 -15.61 -14.44 34.20
N GLU A 122 -14.55 -14.10 33.47
CA GLU A 122 -14.57 -13.98 32.01
C GLU A 122 -14.12 -15.30 31.39
N HIS A 123 -14.93 -15.83 30.49
CA HIS A 123 -14.71 -17.07 29.75
C HIS A 123 -14.91 -16.82 28.26
N THR A 124 -14.24 -17.58 27.40
CA THR A 124 -14.53 -17.52 25.96
C THR A 124 -15.73 -18.40 25.62
N LEU A 125 -16.49 -18.04 24.58
CA LEU A 125 -17.62 -18.87 24.14
C LEU A 125 -17.17 -20.28 23.73
N GLN A 126 -15.97 -20.43 23.19
CA GLN A 126 -15.38 -21.73 22.85
C GLN A 126 -15.18 -22.65 24.06
N GLU A 127 -14.93 -22.11 25.26
CA GLU A 127 -14.79 -22.91 26.48
C GLU A 127 -16.14 -23.40 27.02
N LEU A 128 -17.19 -22.58 26.86
CA LEU A 128 -18.52 -22.86 27.40
C LEU A 128 -19.41 -23.65 26.43
N ALA A 129 -19.06 -23.65 25.13
CA ALA A 129 -19.90 -24.15 24.05
C ALA A 129 -19.14 -25.01 23.06
N GLN A 130 -19.82 -25.98 22.45
CA GLN A 130 -19.34 -26.60 21.23
C GLN A 130 -19.90 -25.86 20.01
N ILE A 131 -19.02 -25.28 19.20
CA ILE A 131 -19.38 -24.51 18.01
C ILE A 131 -19.19 -25.38 16.78
N VAL A 132 -20.27 -25.65 16.04
CA VAL A 132 -20.28 -26.51 14.86
C VAL A 132 -20.95 -25.80 13.69
N ARG A 133 -20.31 -25.82 12.52
CA ARG A 133 -20.90 -25.30 11.29
C ARG A 133 -21.78 -26.38 10.65
N LYS A 134 -23.10 -26.28 10.81
CA LYS A 134 -24.07 -27.19 10.18
C LYS A 134 -24.22 -26.91 8.68
N ASN A 135 -24.31 -25.63 8.31
CA ASN A 135 -24.42 -25.16 6.93
C ASN A 135 -23.51 -23.95 6.73
N PRO A 136 -23.08 -23.61 5.50
CA PRO A 136 -22.27 -22.41 5.26
C PRO A 136 -22.98 -21.10 5.68
N LYS A 137 -24.31 -21.14 5.84
CA LYS A 137 -25.15 -20.00 6.28
C LYS A 137 -25.56 -20.07 7.74
N THR A 138 -25.29 -21.17 8.45
CA THR A 138 -25.83 -21.39 9.79
C THR A 138 -24.79 -22.03 10.70
N LEU A 139 -24.43 -21.31 11.75
CA LEU A 139 -23.61 -21.80 12.85
C LEU A 139 -24.52 -22.35 13.94
N VAL A 140 -24.12 -23.47 14.52
CA VAL A 140 -24.82 -24.11 15.64
C VAL A 140 -23.90 -24.06 16.84
N ILE A 141 -24.40 -23.50 17.94
CA ILE A 141 -23.66 -23.37 19.19
C ILE A 141 -24.40 -24.22 20.23
N ASN A 142 -23.79 -25.33 20.62
CA ASN A 142 -24.36 -26.25 21.59
C ASN A 142 -23.84 -25.88 22.99
N MET A 143 -24.74 -25.47 23.88
CA MET A 143 -24.45 -25.06 25.26
C MET A 143 -24.88 -26.13 26.28
N SER A 144 -24.94 -27.40 25.90
CA SER A 144 -25.45 -28.49 26.74
C SER A 144 -24.69 -28.66 28.06
N THR A 145 -23.41 -28.29 28.09
CA THR A 145 -22.56 -28.37 29.29
C THR A 145 -22.91 -27.30 30.33
N PHE A 146 -23.35 -26.11 29.88
CA PHE A 146 -23.62 -24.96 30.74
C PHE A 146 -24.88 -24.20 30.29
N PRO A 147 -26.08 -24.75 30.53
CA PRO A 147 -27.34 -24.12 30.12
C PRO A 147 -27.58 -22.75 30.79
N GLN A 148 -27.01 -22.52 31.97
CA GLN A 148 -27.08 -21.23 32.68
C GLN A 148 -26.36 -20.09 31.96
N ALA A 149 -25.41 -20.41 31.07
CA ALA A 149 -24.62 -19.41 30.35
C ALA A 149 -25.30 -18.90 29.07
N ILE A 150 -26.41 -19.52 28.63
CA ILE A 150 -27.18 -19.13 27.44
C ILE A 150 -27.58 -17.64 27.44
N PRO A 151 -28.20 -17.07 28.50
CA PRO A 151 -28.57 -15.65 28.50
C PRO A 151 -27.36 -14.70 28.47
N ALA A 152 -26.22 -15.12 29.04
CA ALA A 152 -24.98 -14.35 28.97
C ALA A 152 -24.39 -14.38 27.56
N ALA A 153 -24.42 -15.54 26.89
CA ALA A 153 -23.98 -15.71 25.51
C ALA A 153 -24.82 -14.88 24.53
N LEU A 154 -26.15 -14.89 24.65
CA LEU A 154 -27.04 -14.07 23.80
C LEU A 154 -26.70 -12.58 23.91
N LYS A 155 -26.58 -12.07 25.15
CA LYS A 155 -26.20 -10.67 25.40
C LYS A 155 -24.81 -10.34 24.89
N ALA A 156 -23.85 -11.26 25.00
CA ALA A 156 -22.50 -11.06 24.48
C ALA A 156 -22.52 -10.96 22.94
N ILE A 157 -23.29 -11.82 22.27
CA ILE A 157 -23.39 -11.82 20.80
C ILE A 157 -24.05 -10.52 20.32
N GLU A 158 -25.09 -10.03 21.00
CA GLU A 158 -25.71 -8.75 20.68
C GLU A 158 -24.74 -7.56 20.90
N LYS A 159 -24.00 -7.55 22.02
CA LYS A 159 -23.02 -6.50 22.35
C LYS A 159 -21.80 -6.48 21.43
N SER A 160 -21.46 -7.61 20.81
CA SER A 160 -20.30 -7.74 19.92
C SER A 160 -20.36 -6.86 18.67
N GLY A 161 -21.53 -6.28 18.35
CA GLY A 161 -21.73 -5.44 17.16
C GLY A 161 -21.77 -6.23 15.84
N MET A 162 -21.81 -7.57 15.90
CA MET A 162 -21.89 -8.42 14.71
C MET A 162 -23.27 -8.41 14.03
N ASN A 163 -24.30 -7.83 14.66
CA ASN A 163 -25.67 -7.72 14.15
C ASN A 163 -26.25 -9.05 13.65
N LEU A 164 -25.92 -10.15 14.34
CA LEU A 164 -26.40 -11.50 14.04
C LEU A 164 -27.67 -11.78 14.85
N ASN A 165 -28.69 -12.36 14.20
CA ASN A 165 -29.95 -12.73 14.86
C ASN A 165 -29.89 -14.17 15.35
N VAL A 166 -29.64 -14.39 16.64
CA VAL A 166 -29.53 -15.73 17.22
C VAL A 166 -30.91 -16.31 17.54
N GLN A 167 -31.20 -17.52 17.06
CA GLN A 167 -32.40 -18.27 17.40
C GLN A 167 -32.08 -19.33 18.44
N GLN A 168 -32.76 -19.31 19.59
CA GLN A 168 -32.60 -20.31 20.64
C GLN A 168 -33.58 -21.47 20.45
N ASP A 169 -33.07 -22.70 20.56
CA ASP A 169 -33.83 -23.94 20.59
C ASP A 169 -33.34 -24.80 21.77
N GLY A 170 -34.01 -24.68 22.93
CA GLY A 170 -33.59 -25.33 24.17
C GLY A 170 -32.17 -24.94 24.58
N THR A 171 -31.24 -25.90 24.48
CA THR A 171 -29.81 -25.77 24.81
C THR A 171 -28.91 -25.45 23.60
N THR A 172 -29.49 -25.30 22.42
CA THR A 172 -28.78 -25.05 21.16
C THR A 172 -29.13 -23.66 20.62
N LEU A 173 -28.13 -22.93 20.11
CA LEU A 173 -28.31 -21.63 19.47
C LEU A 173 -27.97 -21.73 17.98
N PHE A 174 -28.90 -21.27 17.14
CA PHE A 174 -28.71 -21.16 15.70
C PHE A 174 -28.37 -19.71 15.33
N VAL A 175 -27.19 -19.51 14.76
CA VAL A 175 -26.72 -18.19 14.32
C VAL A 175 -26.67 -18.17 12.77
N PRO A 176 -27.57 -17.43 12.10
CA PRO A 176 -27.52 -17.23 10.67
C PRO A 176 -26.36 -16.30 10.33
N ILE A 177 -25.41 -16.78 9.55
CA ILE A 177 -24.28 -15.99 9.06
C ILE A 177 -24.67 -15.37 7.72
N PRO A 178 -24.62 -14.04 7.58
CA PRO A 178 -24.85 -13.40 6.29
C PRO A 178 -23.80 -13.85 5.28
N LYS A 179 -24.22 -14.00 4.01
CA LYS A 179 -23.28 -14.33 2.94
C LYS A 179 -22.30 -13.17 2.74
N VAL A 180 -21.02 -13.48 2.59
CA VAL A 180 -20.03 -12.52 2.09
C VAL A 180 -20.39 -12.16 0.63
N THR A 181 -20.83 -10.92 0.41
CA THR A 181 -21.12 -10.42 -0.94
C THR A 181 -19.82 -10.22 -1.72
N LYS A 182 -19.91 -10.19 -3.06
CA LYS A 182 -18.76 -9.89 -3.92
C LYS A 182 -18.15 -8.53 -3.59
N GLU A 183 -19.00 -7.53 -3.33
CA GLU A 183 -18.59 -6.19 -2.91
C GLU A 183 -17.76 -6.22 -1.62
N TYR A 184 -18.15 -7.04 -0.64
CA TYR A 184 -17.39 -7.20 0.60
C TYR A 184 -16.02 -7.83 0.36
N ARG A 185 -15.94 -8.89 -0.47
CA ARG A 185 -14.66 -9.49 -0.88
C ARG A 185 -13.74 -8.49 -1.58
N GLU A 186 -14.30 -7.67 -2.47
CA GLU A 186 -13.56 -6.59 -3.14
C GLU A 186 -13.08 -5.51 -2.16
N SER A 187 -13.89 -5.19 -1.14
CA SER A 187 -13.49 -4.26 -0.07
C SER A 187 -12.30 -4.78 0.75
N LEU A 188 -12.29 -6.08 1.08
CA LEU A 188 -11.16 -6.73 1.75
C LEU A 188 -9.91 -6.75 0.88
N ALA A 189 -10.05 -7.03 -0.42
CA ALA A 189 -8.93 -6.99 -1.36
C ALA A 189 -8.33 -5.56 -1.49
N LYS A 190 -9.16 -4.52 -1.41
CA LYS A 190 -8.72 -3.12 -1.34
C LYS A 190 -8.00 -2.82 -0.03
N ALA A 191 -8.52 -3.28 1.11
CA ALA A 191 -7.88 -3.13 2.42
C ALA A 191 -6.49 -3.83 2.44
N ALA A 192 -6.38 -5.03 1.87
CA ALA A 192 -5.11 -5.74 1.73
C ALA A 192 -4.06 -4.92 0.98
N LYS A 193 -4.48 -4.23 -0.10
CA LYS A 193 -3.62 -3.35 -0.86
C LYS A 193 -3.14 -2.14 -0.03
N GLN A 194 -4.00 -1.57 0.80
CA GLN A 194 -3.64 -0.46 1.69
C GLN A 194 -2.59 -0.89 2.73
N LEU A 195 -2.76 -2.07 3.35
CA LEU A 195 -1.79 -2.63 4.30
C LEU A 195 -0.44 -2.91 3.62
N PHE A 196 -0.45 -3.42 2.40
CA PHE A 196 0.78 -3.59 1.61
C PHE A 196 1.49 -2.27 1.32
N VAL A 197 0.77 -1.19 1.00
CA VAL A 197 1.39 0.13 0.81
C VAL A 197 2.10 0.57 2.09
N LYS A 198 1.49 0.40 3.27
CA LYS A 198 2.14 0.69 4.56
C LYS A 198 3.42 -0.11 4.77
N CYS A 199 3.41 -1.41 4.47
CA CYS A 199 4.61 -2.26 4.55
C CYS A 199 5.70 -1.80 3.58
N LYS A 200 5.32 -1.46 2.35
CA LYS A 200 6.25 -0.97 1.32
C LYS A 200 6.89 0.35 1.74
N ASP A 201 6.12 1.24 2.33
CA ASP A 201 6.64 2.50 2.86
C ASP A 201 7.56 2.28 4.07
N ALA A 202 7.24 1.33 4.96
CA ALA A 202 8.13 0.94 6.06
C ALA A 202 9.49 0.38 5.57
N ILE A 203 9.49 -0.46 4.52
CA ILE A 203 10.73 -0.97 3.90
C ILE A 203 11.54 0.19 3.31
N ARG A 204 10.88 1.13 2.62
CA ARG A 204 11.53 2.33 2.06
C ARG A 204 12.08 3.26 3.14
N ASP A 205 11.40 3.39 4.27
CA ASP A 205 11.89 4.20 5.38
C ASP A 205 13.20 3.62 5.94
N VAL A 206 13.29 2.29 6.08
CA VAL A 206 14.53 1.61 6.47
C VAL A 206 15.62 1.91 5.43
N GLN A 207 15.33 1.73 4.14
CA GLN A 207 16.26 2.01 3.06
C GLN A 207 16.77 3.46 3.09
N ILE A 208 15.88 4.45 3.18
CA ILE A 208 16.21 5.89 3.21
C ILE A 208 17.08 6.21 4.44
N LYS A 209 16.75 5.63 5.61
CA LYS A 209 17.55 5.83 6.83
C LYS A 209 18.97 5.28 6.67
N GLN A 210 19.13 4.09 6.11
CA GLN A 210 20.44 3.47 5.90
C GLN A 210 21.29 4.24 4.87
N VAL A 211 20.70 4.64 3.74
CA VAL A 211 21.39 5.46 2.74
C VAL A 211 21.84 6.80 3.34
N LYS A 212 21.00 7.45 4.15
CA LYS A 212 21.38 8.68 4.86
C LYS A 212 22.51 8.46 5.87
N GLN A 213 22.58 7.30 6.52
CA GLN A 213 23.66 6.98 7.44
C GLN A 213 24.99 6.77 6.71
N ILE A 214 25.00 6.07 5.58
CA ILE A 214 26.21 5.85 4.78
C ILE A 214 26.79 7.18 4.29
N LYS A 215 25.94 8.09 3.78
CA LYS A 215 26.39 9.41 3.30
C LYS A 215 27.00 10.31 4.38
N LYS A 216 26.73 10.02 5.65
CA LYS A 216 27.29 10.76 6.80
C LYS A 216 28.58 10.14 7.34
N LYS A 217 28.94 8.91 6.94
CA LYS A 217 30.16 8.26 7.41
C LYS A 217 31.36 8.87 6.68
N GLU A 218 32.24 9.49 7.44
CA GLU A 218 33.52 9.99 6.95
C GLU A 218 34.56 8.85 6.92
N GLY A 219 35.50 8.90 5.97
CA GLY A 219 36.58 7.90 5.86
C GLY A 219 36.31 6.71 4.93
N VAL A 220 35.21 6.72 4.17
CA VAL A 220 34.90 5.69 3.16
C VAL A 220 35.05 6.28 1.76
N SER A 221 35.56 5.50 0.81
CA SER A 221 35.64 5.92 -0.60
C SER A 221 34.25 6.16 -1.19
N GLU A 222 34.08 7.24 -1.96
CA GLU A 222 32.84 7.62 -2.66
C GLU A 222 32.32 6.49 -3.57
N ASP A 223 33.23 5.77 -4.24
CA ASP A 223 32.88 4.65 -5.13
C ASP A 223 32.30 3.46 -4.34
N LEU A 224 32.84 3.20 -3.15
CA LEU A 224 32.32 2.17 -2.26
C LEU A 224 30.94 2.57 -1.73
N VAL A 225 30.76 3.82 -1.32
CA VAL A 225 29.46 4.36 -0.87
C VAL A 225 28.39 4.15 -1.94
N ARG A 226 28.66 4.53 -3.19
CA ARG A 226 27.72 4.35 -4.30
C ARG A 226 27.39 2.89 -4.56
N THR A 227 28.37 2.00 -4.44
CA THR A 227 28.17 0.56 -4.64
C THR A 227 27.28 -0.03 -3.53
N VAL A 228 27.54 0.31 -2.26
CA VAL A 228 26.74 -0.13 -1.11
C VAL A 228 25.32 0.44 -1.18
N GLU A 229 25.15 1.71 -1.59
CA GLU A 229 23.83 2.30 -1.81
C GLU A 229 23.00 1.49 -2.81
N ASN A 230 23.59 1.13 -3.95
CA ASN A 230 22.94 0.30 -4.97
C ASN A 230 22.57 -1.09 -4.42
N GLN A 231 23.41 -1.69 -3.58
CA GLN A 231 23.14 -2.99 -2.98
C GLN A 231 22.01 -2.92 -1.93
N ILE A 232 21.90 -1.85 -1.15
CA ILE A 232 20.78 -1.65 -0.22
C ILE A 232 19.47 -1.43 -0.97
N ILE A 233 19.50 -0.68 -2.08
CA ILE A 233 18.33 -0.51 -2.95
C ILE A 233 17.89 -1.88 -3.50
N ALA A 234 18.82 -2.68 -4.00
CA ALA A 234 18.53 -4.02 -4.53
C ALA A 234 17.97 -4.95 -3.44
N LEU A 235 18.55 -4.94 -2.23
CA LEU A 235 18.02 -5.67 -1.08
C LEU A 235 16.57 -5.27 -0.80
N ALA A 236 16.27 -3.97 -0.69
CA ALA A 236 14.92 -3.50 -0.42
C ALA A 236 13.92 -3.94 -1.49
N ASP A 237 14.31 -3.90 -2.77
CA ASP A 237 13.48 -4.38 -3.88
C ASP A 237 13.13 -5.87 -3.74
N THR A 238 14.07 -6.73 -3.32
CA THR A 238 13.78 -8.16 -3.10
C THR A 238 12.74 -8.39 -2.00
N TYR A 239 12.76 -7.61 -0.91
CA TYR A 239 11.75 -7.72 0.16
C TYR A 239 10.39 -7.15 -0.28
N ILE A 240 10.38 -6.12 -1.12
CA ILE A 240 9.15 -5.61 -1.73
C ILE A 240 8.54 -6.68 -2.65
N GLU A 241 9.33 -7.35 -3.47
CA GLU A 241 8.86 -8.46 -4.31
C GLU A 241 8.29 -9.61 -3.47
N LYS A 242 8.96 -10.00 -2.38
CA LYS A 242 8.42 -10.98 -1.42
C LYS A 242 7.07 -10.52 -0.87
N ALA A 243 6.95 -9.28 -0.41
CA ALA A 243 5.68 -8.74 0.07
C ALA A 243 4.58 -8.71 -1.02
N GLU A 244 4.95 -8.44 -2.28
CA GLU A 244 4.02 -8.50 -3.41
C GLU A 244 3.52 -9.93 -3.69
N THR A 245 4.37 -10.95 -3.57
CA THR A 245 3.92 -12.35 -3.69
C THR A 245 2.93 -12.74 -2.60
N ILE A 246 3.17 -12.32 -1.36
CA ILE A 246 2.26 -12.56 -0.23
C ILE A 246 0.92 -11.86 -0.46
N LEU A 247 0.93 -10.59 -0.92
CA LEU A 247 -0.29 -9.87 -1.28
C LEU A 247 -1.07 -10.59 -2.38
N LYS A 248 -0.40 -11.03 -3.46
CA LYS A 248 -1.08 -11.69 -4.58
C LYS A 248 -1.76 -12.98 -4.13
N THR A 249 -1.06 -13.79 -3.35
CA THR A 249 -1.59 -15.02 -2.76
C THR A 249 -2.85 -14.72 -1.93
N LYS A 250 -2.79 -13.72 -1.05
CA LYS A 250 -3.94 -13.30 -0.23
C LYS A 250 -5.09 -12.71 -1.04
N GLN A 251 -4.81 -11.94 -2.09
CA GLN A 251 -5.86 -11.38 -2.94
C GLN A 251 -6.60 -12.47 -3.74
N ASN A 252 -5.87 -13.50 -4.20
CA ASN A 252 -6.50 -14.62 -4.89
C ASN A 252 -7.37 -15.45 -3.94
N GLU A 253 -6.91 -15.69 -2.72
CA GLU A 253 -7.68 -16.33 -1.64
C GLU A 253 -8.98 -15.55 -1.35
N LEU A 254 -8.89 -14.22 -1.22
CA LEU A 254 -10.05 -13.37 -0.92
C LEU A 254 -11.09 -13.32 -2.04
N LEU A 255 -10.63 -13.31 -3.29
CA LEU A 255 -11.51 -13.26 -4.46
C LEU A 255 -12.04 -14.65 -4.85
N GLY A 256 -11.46 -15.72 -4.32
CA GLY A 256 -11.81 -17.11 -4.66
C GLY A 256 -11.43 -17.47 -6.09
N LYS A 257 -10.23 -17.04 -6.54
CA LYS A 257 -9.71 -17.38 -7.88
C LYS A 257 -8.91 -18.69 -7.91
N ASP A 258 -8.69 -19.29 -6.74
CA ASP A 258 -7.92 -20.52 -6.54
C ASP A 258 -8.83 -21.77 -6.40
N GLU A 259 -10.15 -21.62 -6.56
CA GLU A 259 -11.16 -22.70 -6.73
C GLU A 259 -11.78 -22.63 -8.13
#